data_AF-A0A832TXA3-F1
#
_entry.id   AF-A0A832TXA3-F1
#
_cell.length_a   1.000
_cell.length_b   1.000
_cell.length_c   1.000
_cell.angle_alpha   90.00
_cell.angle_beta   90.00
_cell.angle_gamma   90.00
#
_symmetry.space_group_name_H-M   'P 1'
#
loop_
_entity.id
_entity.type
_entity.pdbx_description
1 polymer ?
#
loop_
_entity_poly.entity_id
_entity_poly.type
_entity_poly.pdbx_seq_one_letter_code
_entity_poly.pdbx_strand_id
1 'polypeptide(L)'
;MVFILTICIIFSGCVEENKNTQSNESVSQDSVNITPENQSSAALFSKEGTVPEIEVISFLSIYMHDNNEIANGYFFNWDNVPGNESLRLISYLKNNLNIIWVDDAQITKINDNETIRAFTSKNSLEFTLKNNKTEILVTIDSHPWYNWEIRKEKSKILVYGPDKIYKSVPNITKRNYLVYDLAIKNNGSKNLDFKLSELHIRDGDQIFNTTIFDPYSLYEKRPYLEVLSTSKKETKIDDTTLSPGQTINGSFIFQVNSPYNESFLLMYNETSITSASFEKSIEALRTAERYNYSITFGIPPFNTVYSNNSFEPDLEEYPYIWPNWVNRSVFEFLNKADSKNLAKSSLEDIPQTEAIYALKVIPERNITSILEKDTTSSYQENYFIVVDDTEEELINTSLIGKIAILNNQTYKLYSDESDIPQMNFSNAIIVRISYFNDYNRARFSLVDQDLILDDKMNIVVAKLRRVQAMS
;
A
#
# COMPACT_ATOMS: atom_id res chain seq x y z
N MET A 1 -16.28 -45.99 33.70
CA MET A 1 -16.65 -44.71 34.33
C MET A 1 -15.43 -44.20 35.07
N VAL A 2 -14.70 -43.24 34.49
CA VAL A 2 -13.47 -42.67 35.05
C VAL A 2 -13.58 -41.16 34.89
N PHE A 3 -13.46 -40.42 35.99
CA PHE A 3 -13.39 -38.96 35.96
C PHE A 3 -12.02 -38.54 35.41
N ILE A 4 -12.00 -37.73 34.35
CA ILE A 4 -10.79 -37.03 33.94
C ILE A 4 -10.76 -35.70 34.70
N LEU A 5 -9.80 -35.60 35.63
CA LEU A 5 -9.56 -34.42 36.43
C LEU A 5 -8.78 -33.39 35.60
N THR A 6 -9.42 -32.25 35.29
CA THR A 6 -8.75 -31.16 34.58
C THR A 6 -7.81 -30.41 35.53
N ILE A 7 -6.50 -30.55 35.34
CA ILE A 7 -5.48 -29.81 36.10
C ILE A 7 -5.14 -28.53 35.34
N CYS A 8 -5.65 -27.39 35.80
CA CYS A 8 -5.21 -26.08 35.34
C CYS A 8 -3.99 -25.63 36.16
N ILE A 9 -2.83 -25.52 35.53
CA ILE A 9 -1.61 -24.95 36.15
C ILE A 9 -1.62 -23.44 35.93
N ILE A 10 -1.77 -22.68 37.02
CA ILE A 10 -1.58 -21.22 37.02
C ILE A 10 -0.15 -20.95 37.47
N PHE A 11 0.69 -20.41 36.58
CA PHE A 11 1.98 -19.85 36.99
C PHE A 11 1.77 -18.45 37.57
N SER A 12 1.64 -18.37 38.90
CA SER A 12 1.86 -17.15 39.66
C SER A 12 3.33 -17.07 40.04
N GLY A 13 3.97 -15.92 39.78
CA GLY A 13 5.42 -15.74 39.94
C GLY A 13 5.77 -14.37 40.51
N CYS A 14 5.41 -14.14 41.78
CA CYS A 14 6.04 -13.10 42.60
C CYS A 14 7.21 -13.72 43.38
N VAL A 15 8.39 -13.09 43.35
CA VAL A 15 9.44 -13.28 44.37
C VAL A 15 10.00 -11.91 44.75
N GLU A 16 10.26 -11.73 46.04
CA GLU A 16 10.41 -10.47 46.76
C GLU A 16 11.78 -9.79 46.65
N GLU A 17 11.80 -8.55 47.16
CA GLU A 17 12.99 -7.73 47.46
C GLU A 17 14.01 -8.43 48.37
N ASN A 18 15.26 -7.92 48.37
CA ASN A 18 15.95 -7.71 49.63
C ASN A 18 16.87 -6.47 49.62
N LYS A 19 17.09 -5.87 50.79
CA LYS A 19 17.51 -4.46 50.99
C LYS A 19 18.99 -4.26 51.40
N ASN A 20 19.35 -2.97 51.55
CA ASN A 20 20.47 -2.37 52.30
C ASN A 20 21.87 -2.41 51.62
N THR A 21 22.74 -1.38 51.67
CA THR A 21 22.77 0.00 52.25
C THR A 21 23.88 0.84 51.51
N GLN A 22 24.18 2.15 51.67
CA GLN A 22 23.75 3.26 52.55
C GLN A 22 24.05 4.65 51.91
N SER A 23 23.41 5.72 52.42
CA SER A 23 23.86 7.14 52.53
C SER A 23 24.63 7.85 51.38
N ASN A 24 24.05 8.95 50.90
CA ASN A 24 24.34 10.28 51.48
C ASN A 24 23.18 11.28 51.28
N GLU A 25 22.98 12.15 52.27
CA GLU A 25 21.89 13.14 52.34
C GLU A 25 22.32 14.54 51.89
N SER A 26 21.41 15.22 51.18
CA SER A 26 21.11 16.67 51.32
C SER A 26 19.80 16.90 50.55
N VAL A 27 18.63 17.10 51.19
CA VAL A 27 18.16 18.36 51.82
C VAL A 27 18.33 19.54 50.82
N SER A 28 17.29 20.23 50.34
CA SER A 28 15.98 20.53 50.94
C SER A 28 14.82 20.72 49.93
N GLN A 29 13.61 20.41 50.40
CA GLN A 29 12.29 21.06 50.14
C GLN A 29 12.13 22.00 48.91
N ASP A 30 11.12 21.73 48.08
CA ASP A 30 9.78 22.30 48.33
C ASP A 30 8.66 21.53 47.62
N SER A 31 7.44 21.60 48.18
CA SER A 31 6.28 20.80 47.77
C SER A 31 5.14 21.64 47.20
N VAL A 32 4.61 21.29 46.03
CA VAL A 32 3.20 21.55 45.67
C VAL A 32 2.64 20.38 44.83
N ASN A 33 1.58 19.74 45.33
CA ASN A 33 0.71 18.88 44.52
C ASN A 33 -0.20 19.76 43.65
N ILE A 34 -0.22 19.58 42.33
CA ILE A 34 -1.32 20.03 41.48
C ILE A 34 -1.70 18.92 40.50
N THR A 35 -2.98 18.55 40.52
CA THR A 35 -3.62 17.60 39.60
C THR A 35 -3.60 18.14 38.16
N PRO A 36 -3.43 17.31 37.11
CA PRO A 36 -3.52 17.79 35.73
C PRO A 36 -4.98 18.04 35.34
N GLU A 37 -5.44 19.29 35.48
CA GLU A 37 -6.65 19.77 34.79
C GLU A 37 -6.34 20.11 33.33
N ASN A 38 -7.32 19.83 32.46
CA ASN A 38 -7.28 20.04 31.01
C ASN A 38 -6.69 21.41 30.61
N GLN A 39 -5.48 21.41 30.04
CA GLN A 39 -5.01 22.50 29.20
C GLN A 39 -5.13 22.10 27.74
N SER A 40 -6.11 22.72 27.06
CA SER A 40 -6.21 22.72 25.60
C SER A 40 -4.90 23.23 25.00
N SER A 41 -4.43 22.54 23.96
CA SER A 41 -3.18 22.82 23.22
C SER A 41 -3.20 24.13 22.41
N ALA A 42 -4.24 24.95 22.51
CA ALA A 42 -4.43 26.18 21.76
C ALA A 42 -3.60 27.40 22.24
N ALA A 43 -2.73 27.27 23.25
CA ALA A 43 -2.19 28.41 24.01
C ALA A 43 -0.65 28.53 24.10
N LEU A 44 0.11 28.09 23.08
CA LEU A 44 1.57 28.30 23.03
C LEU A 44 2.12 28.77 21.65
N PHE A 45 1.43 29.71 20.98
CA PHE A 45 1.97 30.39 19.80
C PHE A 45 1.87 31.93 19.92
N SER A 46 2.98 32.56 20.33
CA SER A 46 3.17 34.02 20.30
C SER A 46 4.41 34.43 19.49
N LYS A 47 4.50 33.89 18.27
CA LYS A 47 5.16 34.56 17.13
C LYS A 47 4.10 34.87 16.07
N GLU A 48 4.15 36.10 15.57
CA GLU A 48 3.13 36.69 14.69
C GLU A 48 3.06 35.98 13.32
N GLY A 49 2.21 34.96 13.19
CA GLY A 49 1.60 34.55 11.92
C GLY A 49 2.52 34.06 10.78
N THR A 50 3.63 33.38 11.07
CA THR A 50 4.55 32.83 10.04
C THR A 50 4.62 31.31 9.97
N VAL A 51 3.82 30.58 10.74
CA VAL A 51 3.74 29.10 10.69
C VAL A 51 2.32 28.73 10.25
N PRO A 52 2.14 27.84 9.25
CA PRO A 52 0.82 27.36 8.86
C PRO A 52 0.14 26.57 9.98
N GLU A 53 -1.18 26.63 10.05
CA GLU A 53 -1.97 25.56 10.63
C GLU A 53 -1.95 24.38 9.66
N ILE A 54 -1.50 23.20 10.11
CA ILE A 54 -1.45 21.99 9.31
C ILE A 54 -2.28 20.91 10.01
N GLU A 55 -3.32 20.44 9.32
CA GLU A 55 -4.22 19.40 9.78
C GLU A 55 -4.04 18.14 8.92
N VAL A 56 -4.03 16.97 9.57
CA VAL A 56 -4.02 15.67 8.89
C VAL A 56 -5.46 15.29 8.56
N ILE A 57 -5.82 15.35 7.27
CA ILE A 57 -7.11 14.94 6.72
C ILE A 57 -7.20 13.41 6.71
N SER A 58 -6.10 12.75 6.34
CA SER A 58 -5.97 11.29 6.31
C SER A 58 -4.50 10.87 6.34
N PHE A 59 -4.27 9.62 6.72
CA PHE A 59 -2.94 9.01 6.80
C PHE A 59 -2.97 7.62 6.15
N LEU A 60 -1.96 7.29 5.35
CA LEU A 60 -1.82 5.98 4.69
C LEU A 60 -0.39 5.44 4.83
N SER A 61 -0.25 4.29 5.50
CA SER A 61 0.98 3.50 5.57
C SER A 61 0.95 2.38 4.54
N ILE A 62 1.98 2.27 3.70
CA ILE A 62 2.11 1.24 2.67
C ILE A 62 3.43 0.48 2.88
N TYR A 63 3.34 -0.81 3.20
CA TYR A 63 4.44 -1.76 3.02
C TYR A 63 4.32 -2.43 1.66
N MET A 64 5.44 -2.54 0.95
CA MET A 64 5.57 -3.30 -0.27
C MET A 64 6.83 -4.14 -0.23
N HIS A 65 6.75 -5.35 -0.78
CA HIS A 65 7.93 -6.05 -1.22
C HIS A 65 7.70 -6.86 -2.48
N ASP A 66 8.74 -6.98 -3.28
CA ASP A 66 8.79 -7.85 -4.44
C ASP A 66 10.22 -8.39 -4.62
N ASN A 67 10.38 -9.52 -5.29
CA ASN A 67 11.68 -9.99 -5.77
C ASN A 67 11.83 -9.83 -7.30
N ASN A 68 11.17 -8.84 -7.88
CA ASN A 68 11.08 -8.66 -9.32
C ASN A 68 12.10 -7.62 -9.79
N GLU A 69 13.25 -8.08 -10.28
CA GLU A 69 14.15 -7.17 -10.99
C GLU A 69 13.55 -6.81 -12.35
N ILE A 70 13.59 -5.53 -12.71
CA ILE A 70 13.31 -5.08 -14.08
C ILE A 70 14.48 -5.54 -14.94
N ALA A 71 14.39 -6.78 -15.43
CA ALA A 71 15.12 -7.19 -16.61
C ALA A 71 14.51 -6.44 -17.79
N ASN A 72 14.94 -5.18 -18.02
CA ASN A 72 14.68 -4.49 -19.27
C ASN A 72 14.92 -5.50 -20.39
N GLY A 73 13.87 -5.79 -21.16
CA GLY A 73 13.87 -6.96 -22.03
C GLY A 73 14.85 -6.75 -23.15
N TYR A 74 16.10 -7.21 -22.99
CA TYR A 74 17.11 -7.14 -24.05
C TYR A 74 16.50 -7.79 -25.27
N PHE A 75 16.28 -6.98 -26.30
CA PHE A 75 15.42 -7.37 -27.39
C PHE A 75 16.23 -7.92 -28.56
N PHE A 76 17.17 -7.13 -29.08
CA PHE A 76 18.20 -7.58 -29.99
C PHE A 76 19.40 -6.63 -29.97
N ASN A 77 20.52 -7.11 -30.47
CA ASN A 77 21.68 -6.28 -30.77
C ASN A 77 21.51 -5.75 -32.19
N TRP A 78 21.40 -4.43 -32.34
CA TRP A 78 21.15 -3.77 -33.62
C TRP A 78 22.16 -4.20 -34.68
N ASP A 79 23.44 -4.29 -34.31
CA ASP A 79 24.54 -4.58 -35.22
C ASP A 79 24.48 -6.01 -35.77
N ASN A 80 23.90 -6.94 -35.01
CA ASN A 80 23.72 -8.35 -35.37
C ASN A 80 22.40 -8.67 -36.12
N VAL A 81 21.66 -7.66 -36.56
CA VAL A 81 20.46 -7.81 -37.43
C VAL A 81 20.71 -7.11 -38.78
N PRO A 82 20.43 -7.75 -39.93
CA PRO A 82 20.13 -9.17 -40.08
C PRO A 82 21.35 -10.04 -39.71
N GLY A 83 21.11 -11.20 -39.09
CA GLY A 83 22.15 -12.08 -38.59
C GLY A 83 21.65 -12.96 -37.44
N ASN A 84 22.54 -13.28 -36.50
CA ASN A 84 22.25 -14.21 -35.38
C ASN A 84 21.07 -13.75 -34.49
N GLU A 85 20.78 -12.45 -34.43
CA GLU A 85 19.67 -11.91 -33.62
C GLU A 85 18.36 -11.78 -34.42
N SER A 86 18.34 -12.06 -35.74
CA SER A 86 17.12 -11.95 -36.56
C SER A 86 15.96 -12.81 -36.03
N LEU A 87 16.24 -14.03 -35.58
CA LEU A 87 15.21 -14.93 -35.02
C LEU A 87 14.61 -14.38 -33.72
N ARG A 88 15.40 -13.64 -32.93
CA ARG A 88 14.95 -13.00 -31.69
C ARG A 88 14.01 -11.84 -31.99
N LEU A 89 14.35 -11.03 -33.01
CA LEU A 89 13.49 -9.97 -33.54
C LEU A 89 12.15 -10.53 -34.06
N ILE A 90 12.18 -11.57 -34.89
CA ILE A 90 10.97 -12.25 -35.42
C ILE A 90 10.09 -12.76 -34.28
N SER A 91 10.68 -13.48 -33.31
CA SER A 91 9.94 -14.12 -32.21
C SER A 91 9.09 -13.14 -31.40
N TYR A 92 9.61 -11.95 -31.07
CA TYR A 92 8.85 -10.92 -30.34
C TYR A 92 7.83 -10.20 -31.22
N LEU A 93 8.19 -9.84 -32.46
CA LEU A 93 7.24 -9.22 -33.39
C LEU A 93 6.00 -10.11 -33.56
N LYS A 94 6.20 -11.43 -33.60
CA LYS A 94 5.13 -12.43 -33.58
C LYS A 94 4.43 -12.55 -32.22
N ASN A 95 5.16 -12.85 -31.14
CA ASN A 95 4.57 -13.29 -29.87
C ASN A 95 4.06 -12.13 -28.99
N ASN A 96 4.73 -10.97 -29.01
CA ASN A 96 4.38 -9.81 -28.20
C ASN A 96 3.51 -8.82 -28.97
N LEU A 97 3.82 -8.58 -30.25
CA LEU A 97 3.10 -7.60 -31.07
C LEU A 97 2.03 -8.22 -31.99
N ASN A 98 1.88 -9.55 -31.98
CA ASN A 98 0.94 -10.30 -32.83
C ASN A 98 1.10 -10.07 -34.35
N ILE A 99 2.31 -9.69 -34.79
CA ILE A 99 2.63 -9.40 -36.20
C ILE A 99 3.05 -10.69 -36.90
N ILE A 100 2.10 -11.63 -37.03
CA ILE A 100 2.36 -13.03 -37.45
C ILE A 100 3.09 -13.12 -38.81
N TRP A 101 2.89 -12.17 -39.73
CA TRP A 101 3.52 -12.19 -41.05
C TRP A 101 5.05 -12.07 -41.06
N VAL A 102 5.67 -11.72 -39.93
CA VAL A 102 7.14 -11.59 -39.82
C VAL A 102 7.89 -12.92 -39.90
N ASP A 103 7.21 -14.07 -39.72
CA ASP A 103 7.79 -15.39 -39.96
C ASP A 103 8.29 -15.55 -41.41
N ASP A 104 7.53 -15.00 -42.38
CA ASP A 104 7.82 -15.06 -43.82
C ASP A 104 8.56 -13.81 -44.34
N ALA A 105 8.93 -12.87 -43.47
CA ALA A 105 9.46 -11.57 -43.85
C ALA A 105 10.97 -11.62 -44.18
N GLN A 106 11.35 -10.90 -45.23
CA GLN A 106 12.76 -10.57 -45.48
C GLN A 106 13.19 -9.46 -44.53
N ILE A 107 14.29 -9.69 -43.80
CA ILE A 107 14.89 -8.69 -42.91
C ILE A 107 16.17 -8.17 -43.54
N THR A 108 16.24 -6.87 -43.76
CA THR A 108 17.39 -6.17 -44.34
C THR A 108 17.75 -4.93 -43.54
N LYS A 109 18.93 -4.38 -43.80
CA LYS A 109 19.32 -3.03 -43.37
C LYS A 109 19.42 -2.10 -44.57
N ILE A 110 18.95 -0.87 -44.40
CA ILE A 110 19.01 0.21 -45.38
C ILE A 110 19.49 1.50 -44.69
N ASN A 111 19.71 2.56 -45.47
CA ASN A 111 20.15 3.88 -44.98
C ASN A 111 21.42 3.77 -44.11
N ASP A 112 22.53 3.30 -44.68
CA ASP A 112 23.83 3.14 -43.98
C ASP A 112 23.75 2.39 -42.63
N ASN A 113 22.91 1.35 -42.60
CA ASN A 113 22.60 0.51 -41.44
C ASN A 113 21.81 1.21 -40.30
N GLU A 114 21.24 2.40 -40.56
CA GLU A 114 20.43 3.15 -39.60
C GLU A 114 18.95 2.75 -39.58
N THR A 115 18.48 2.00 -40.58
CA THR A 115 17.13 1.41 -40.61
C THR A 115 17.20 -0.10 -40.79
N ILE A 116 16.55 -0.86 -39.90
CA ILE A 116 16.24 -2.29 -40.10
C ILE A 116 14.82 -2.38 -40.68
N ARG A 117 14.65 -3.09 -41.78
CA ARG A 117 13.38 -3.26 -42.48
C ARG A 117 13.01 -4.74 -42.56
N ALA A 118 11.87 -5.10 -41.98
CA ALA A 118 11.24 -6.40 -42.14
C ALA A 118 10.05 -6.25 -43.10
N PHE A 119 9.98 -7.02 -44.19
CA PHE A 119 8.93 -6.85 -45.19
C PHE A 119 8.56 -8.13 -45.93
N THR A 120 7.32 -8.16 -46.42
CA THR A 120 6.79 -9.13 -47.38
C THR A 120 6.37 -8.39 -48.66
N SER A 121 5.68 -9.06 -49.58
CA SER A 121 5.09 -8.40 -50.76
C SER A 121 3.87 -7.51 -50.44
N LYS A 122 3.35 -7.55 -49.20
CA LYS A 122 2.14 -6.82 -48.79
C LYS A 122 2.34 -5.89 -47.60
N ASN A 123 3.17 -6.30 -46.63
CA ASN A 123 3.32 -5.62 -45.35
C ASN A 123 4.78 -5.21 -45.13
N SER A 124 5.02 -4.11 -44.41
CA SER A 124 6.38 -3.69 -44.06
C SER A 124 6.45 -3.00 -42.71
N LEU A 125 7.53 -3.30 -41.98
CA LEU A 125 7.84 -2.77 -40.66
C LEU A 125 9.28 -2.26 -40.66
N GLU A 126 9.48 -1.05 -40.16
CA GLU A 126 10.79 -0.38 -40.14
C GLU A 126 11.14 0.07 -38.72
N PHE A 127 12.30 -0.36 -38.23
CA PHE A 127 12.95 0.26 -37.08
C PHE A 127 13.99 1.25 -37.62
N THR A 128 13.98 2.50 -37.18
CA THR A 128 14.95 3.53 -37.60
C THR A 128 15.58 4.22 -36.40
N LEU A 129 16.91 4.27 -36.36
CA LEU A 129 17.65 5.03 -35.37
C LEU A 129 17.46 6.53 -35.60
N LYS A 130 17.16 7.27 -34.53
CA LYS A 130 16.99 8.73 -34.51
C LYS A 130 17.92 9.38 -33.48
N ASN A 131 18.00 10.71 -33.53
CA ASN A 131 18.69 11.57 -32.57
C ASN A 131 20.12 11.09 -32.21
N ASN A 132 20.99 10.92 -33.22
CA ASN A 132 22.36 10.41 -33.05
C ASN A 132 22.42 9.00 -32.41
N LYS A 133 21.45 8.15 -32.76
CA LYS A 133 21.34 6.75 -32.30
C LYS A 133 21.09 6.67 -30.79
N THR A 134 20.23 7.53 -30.26
CA THR A 134 19.71 7.47 -28.87
C THR A 134 18.26 6.99 -28.80
N GLU A 135 17.52 7.07 -29.91
CA GLU A 135 16.11 6.68 -30.00
C GLU A 135 15.86 5.74 -31.18
N ILE A 136 14.81 4.93 -31.07
CA ILE A 136 14.28 4.11 -32.16
C ILE A 136 12.86 4.55 -32.45
N LEU A 137 12.62 4.94 -33.71
CA LEU A 137 11.28 5.05 -34.27
C LEU A 137 10.91 3.70 -34.89
N VAL A 138 9.78 3.12 -34.49
CA VAL A 138 9.20 1.94 -35.14
C VAL A 138 8.04 2.40 -36.00
N THR A 139 8.00 2.00 -37.27
CA THR A 139 6.91 2.29 -38.19
C THR A 139 6.27 0.98 -38.64
N ILE A 140 4.99 0.80 -38.34
CA ILE A 140 4.20 -0.36 -38.77
C ILE A 140 3.13 0.16 -39.73
N ASP A 141 3.16 -0.27 -40.99
CA ASP A 141 2.20 0.14 -42.03
C ASP A 141 1.95 1.68 -42.04
N SER A 142 3.07 2.43 -42.04
CA SER A 142 3.15 3.91 -41.98
C SER A 142 2.71 4.59 -40.67
N HIS A 143 2.38 3.85 -39.62
CA HIS A 143 2.03 4.40 -38.30
C HIS A 143 3.23 4.38 -37.35
N PRO A 144 3.62 5.51 -36.74
CA PRO A 144 4.77 5.59 -35.83
C PRO A 144 4.43 5.07 -34.43
N TRP A 145 5.37 4.33 -33.84
CA TRP A 145 5.29 3.77 -32.51
C TRP A 145 6.61 4.02 -31.76
N TYR A 146 6.48 4.34 -30.47
CA TYR A 146 7.56 4.80 -29.59
C TYR A 146 7.67 3.88 -28.35
N ASN A 147 8.61 4.17 -27.44
CA ASN A 147 8.91 3.46 -26.17
C ASN A 147 9.98 2.34 -26.22
N TRP A 148 10.93 2.42 -27.14
CA TRP A 148 12.09 1.51 -27.21
C TRP A 148 13.35 2.16 -26.60
N GLU A 149 14.02 1.49 -25.66
CA GLU A 149 15.24 1.98 -25.01
C GLU A 149 16.50 1.48 -25.74
N ILE A 150 17.46 2.39 -25.96
CA ILE A 150 18.80 2.05 -26.48
C ILE A 150 19.83 2.08 -25.35
N ARG A 151 20.68 1.05 -25.27
CA ARG A 151 21.96 1.12 -24.53
C ARG A 151 23.14 0.92 -25.48
N LYS A 152 24.23 1.65 -25.22
CA LYS A 152 25.50 1.52 -25.94
C LYS A 152 26.51 0.80 -25.05
N GLU A 153 26.77 -0.47 -25.32
CA GLU A 153 27.71 -1.29 -24.55
C GLU A 153 28.86 -1.78 -25.44
N LYS A 154 30.11 -1.51 -25.04
CA LYS A 154 31.32 -1.95 -25.78
C LYS A 154 31.26 -1.62 -27.28
N SER A 155 30.80 -0.41 -27.60
CA SER A 155 30.58 0.11 -28.96
C SER A 155 29.50 -0.59 -29.79
N LYS A 156 28.65 -1.42 -29.17
CA LYS A 156 27.48 -2.05 -29.81
C LYS A 156 26.19 -1.37 -29.37
N ILE A 157 25.19 -1.36 -30.25
CA ILE A 157 23.85 -0.84 -29.97
C ILE A 157 22.94 -2.00 -29.52
N LEU A 158 22.53 -1.98 -28.25
CA LEU A 158 21.58 -2.93 -27.67
C LEU A 158 20.21 -2.27 -27.57
N VAL A 159 19.18 -2.97 -28.06
CA VAL A 159 17.79 -2.54 -28.06
C VAL A 159 17.04 -3.24 -26.93
N TYR A 160 16.18 -2.52 -26.22
CA TYR A 160 15.35 -3.03 -25.14
C TYR A 160 13.87 -2.69 -25.37
N GLY A 161 13.00 -3.66 -25.13
CA GLY A 161 11.56 -3.52 -25.37
C GLY A 161 10.83 -2.55 -24.44
N PRO A 162 9.67 -2.01 -24.88
CA PRO A 162 8.75 -1.27 -24.02
C PRO A 162 8.25 -2.14 -22.85
N ASP A 163 8.14 -3.44 -23.09
CA ASP A 163 7.75 -4.43 -22.10
C ASP A 163 8.87 -4.60 -21.06
N LYS A 164 8.66 -4.03 -19.87
CA LYS A 164 9.44 -4.40 -18.69
C LYS A 164 9.22 -5.88 -18.41
N ILE A 165 10.21 -6.73 -18.74
CA ILE A 165 10.22 -8.13 -18.34
C ILE A 165 10.67 -8.16 -16.88
N TYR A 166 9.87 -8.78 -16.03
CA TYR A 166 10.24 -8.97 -14.63
C TYR A 166 10.85 -10.34 -14.49
N LYS A 167 12.03 -10.40 -13.85
CA LYS A 167 12.67 -11.65 -13.50
C LYS A 167 12.72 -11.76 -11.99
N SER A 168 12.21 -12.87 -11.46
CA SER A 168 12.39 -13.25 -10.06
C SER A 168 13.88 -13.37 -9.74
N VAL A 169 14.34 -12.65 -8.73
CA VAL A 169 15.72 -12.72 -8.20
C VAL A 169 15.71 -13.23 -6.75
N PRO A 170 16.85 -13.71 -6.20
CA PRO A 170 16.87 -14.26 -4.84
C PRO A 170 16.65 -13.20 -3.74
N ASN A 171 16.84 -11.91 -4.07
CA ASN A 171 16.75 -10.80 -3.12
C ASN A 171 15.36 -10.14 -3.18
N ILE A 172 14.75 -9.97 -2.01
CA ILE A 172 13.52 -9.18 -1.86
C ILE A 172 13.87 -7.71 -1.73
N THR A 173 13.33 -6.87 -2.62
CA THR A 173 13.32 -5.42 -2.47
C THR A 173 12.13 -5.03 -1.59
N LYS A 174 12.39 -4.38 -0.45
CA LYS A 174 11.36 -3.82 0.43
C LYS A 174 11.26 -2.32 0.24
N ARG A 175 10.04 -1.79 0.20
CA ARG A 175 9.76 -0.35 0.09
C ARG A 175 8.64 -0.03 1.07
N ASN A 176 8.81 1.01 1.88
CA ASN A 176 7.77 1.49 2.79
C ASN A 176 7.48 2.95 2.45
N TYR A 177 6.20 3.31 2.44
CA TYR A 177 5.76 4.67 2.17
C TYR A 177 4.78 5.12 3.24
N LEU A 178 4.90 6.37 3.66
CA LEU A 178 3.87 7.09 4.38
C LEU A 178 3.30 8.14 3.45
N VAL A 179 1.97 8.24 3.39
CA VAL A 179 1.24 9.27 2.65
C VAL A 179 0.38 10.03 3.64
N TYR A 180 0.49 11.35 3.62
CA TYR A 180 -0.31 12.25 4.46
C TYR A 180 -1.14 13.15 3.57
N ASP A 181 -2.46 13.08 3.70
CA ASP A 181 -3.37 14.06 3.12
C ASP A 181 -3.47 15.21 4.12
N LEU A 182 -2.99 16.40 3.74
CA LEU A 182 -2.89 17.55 4.64
C LEU A 182 -3.76 18.71 4.16
N ALA A 183 -4.42 19.39 5.10
CA ALA A 183 -4.96 20.73 4.91
C ALA A 183 -3.96 21.73 5.52
N ILE A 184 -3.48 22.67 4.70
CA ILE A 184 -2.50 23.68 5.09
C ILE A 184 -3.17 25.04 4.99
N LYS A 185 -3.28 25.74 6.12
CA LYS A 185 -4.06 26.97 6.27
C LYS A 185 -3.21 28.11 6.82
N ASN A 186 -3.26 29.26 6.14
CA ASN A 186 -2.62 30.48 6.63
C ASN A 186 -3.55 31.24 7.58
N ASN A 187 -3.36 31.09 8.89
CA ASN A 187 -4.05 31.88 9.92
C ASN A 187 -3.40 33.25 10.20
N GLY A 188 -2.28 33.57 9.53
CA GLY A 188 -1.59 34.84 9.67
C GLY A 188 -2.28 36.00 8.96
N SER A 189 -1.88 37.23 9.32
CA SER A 189 -2.34 38.48 8.69
C SER A 189 -1.52 38.89 7.46
N LYS A 190 -0.51 38.10 7.09
CA LYS A 190 0.41 38.32 5.96
C LYS A 190 0.41 37.08 5.06
N ASN A 191 0.88 37.22 3.82
CA ASN A 191 1.12 36.06 2.95
C ASN A 191 2.15 35.13 3.59
N LEU A 192 1.92 33.83 3.47
CA LEU A 192 2.79 32.76 3.96
C LEU A 192 3.38 32.01 2.76
N ASP A 193 4.70 31.99 2.64
CA ASP A 193 5.39 31.18 1.63
C ASP A 193 5.62 29.77 2.19
N PHE A 194 4.76 28.82 1.83
CA PHE A 194 4.90 27.41 2.18
C PHE A 194 6.00 26.76 1.33
N LYS A 195 6.90 26.02 2.00
CA LYS A 195 8.05 25.35 1.38
C LYS A 195 7.96 23.85 1.53
N LEU A 196 7.92 23.14 0.41
CA LEU A 196 7.85 21.67 0.40
C LEU A 196 9.08 21.05 1.09
N SER A 197 10.24 21.68 0.93
CA SER A 197 11.51 21.27 1.56
C SER A 197 11.54 21.40 3.08
N GLU A 198 10.60 22.13 3.69
CA GLU A 198 10.49 22.23 5.15
C GLU A 198 9.64 21.09 5.74
N LEU A 199 8.84 20.40 4.93
CA LEU A 199 8.01 19.27 5.34
C LEU A 199 8.79 17.95 5.28
N HIS A 200 8.96 17.27 6.41
CA HIS A 200 9.72 16.03 6.50
C HIS A 200 9.18 15.09 7.59
N ILE A 201 9.54 13.81 7.51
CA ILE A 201 9.35 12.83 8.60
C ILE A 201 10.68 12.68 9.34
N ARG A 202 10.62 12.63 10.67
CA ARG A 202 11.78 12.37 11.54
C ARG A 202 11.59 11.06 12.31
N ASP A 203 12.66 10.26 12.39
CA ASP A 203 12.74 9.05 13.23
C ASP A 203 14.08 9.06 13.97
N GLY A 204 14.07 9.52 15.23
CA GLY A 204 15.30 9.81 15.99
C GLY A 204 16.17 10.86 15.29
N ASP A 205 17.33 10.44 14.77
CA ASP A 205 18.27 11.27 14.01
C ASP A 205 18.09 11.14 12.48
N GLN A 206 17.20 10.26 12.01
CA GLN A 206 16.92 10.08 10.59
C GLN A 206 15.86 11.09 10.12
N ILE A 207 16.10 11.69 8.95
CA ILE A 207 15.19 12.62 8.28
C ILE A 207 14.81 12.02 6.92
N PHE A 208 13.52 11.93 6.64
CA PHE A 208 12.97 11.49 5.38
C PHE A 208 12.23 12.67 4.72
N ASN A 209 12.77 13.14 3.61
CA ASN A 209 12.15 14.20 2.81
C ASN A 209 11.01 13.62 1.94
N THR A 210 10.15 14.50 1.45
CA THR A 210 9.14 14.13 0.44
C THR A 210 9.79 13.53 -0.80
N THR A 211 9.15 12.52 -1.41
CA THR A 211 9.66 11.83 -2.60
C THR A 211 8.73 11.93 -3.79
N ILE A 212 9.29 12.01 -4.99
CA ILE A 212 8.56 11.86 -6.25
C ILE A 212 8.42 10.36 -6.57
N PHE A 213 7.82 9.62 -5.63
CA PHE A 213 7.29 8.30 -5.92
C PHE A 213 5.81 8.44 -6.26
N ASP A 214 5.38 7.67 -7.24
CA ASP A 214 3.98 7.49 -7.56
C ASP A 214 3.59 6.06 -7.14
N PRO A 215 3.11 5.83 -5.90
CA PRO A 215 2.60 4.52 -5.52
C PRO A 215 1.38 4.11 -6.36
N TYR A 216 0.69 5.08 -6.98
CA TYR A 216 -0.43 4.88 -7.89
C TYR A 216 0.02 4.36 -9.27
N SER A 217 1.28 4.56 -9.67
CA SER A 217 1.84 4.01 -10.92
C SER A 217 1.91 2.47 -10.94
N LEU A 218 1.91 1.83 -9.77
CA LEU A 218 1.82 0.37 -9.64
C LEU A 218 0.42 -0.17 -10.03
N TYR A 219 -0.60 0.70 -10.05
CA TYR A 219 -1.99 0.30 -10.22
C TYR A 219 -2.34 -0.03 -11.67
N GLU A 220 -1.54 0.43 -12.65
CA GLU A 220 -1.69 0.04 -14.06
C GLU A 220 -1.64 -1.49 -14.23
N LYS A 221 -1.11 -2.24 -13.24
CA LYS A 221 -1.01 -3.70 -13.24
C LYS A 221 -1.90 -4.42 -12.22
N ARG A 222 -2.52 -3.68 -11.29
CA ARG A 222 -3.20 -4.22 -10.10
C ARG A 222 -4.42 -3.37 -9.70
N PRO A 223 -5.51 -3.33 -10.50
CA PRO A 223 -6.67 -2.47 -10.23
C PRO A 223 -7.55 -2.91 -9.04
N TYR A 224 -7.12 -3.89 -8.24
CA TYR A 224 -8.00 -4.62 -7.31
C TYR A 224 -7.89 -4.21 -5.83
N LEU A 225 -6.83 -3.51 -5.39
CA LEU A 225 -6.70 -3.11 -3.99
C LEU A 225 -7.47 -1.81 -3.69
N GLU A 226 -8.37 -1.86 -2.70
CA GLU A 226 -9.38 -0.82 -2.47
C GLU A 226 -8.88 0.44 -1.77
N VAL A 227 -8.00 0.30 -0.77
CA VAL A 227 -7.32 1.43 -0.11
C VAL A 227 -6.54 2.26 -1.12
N LEU A 228 -5.92 1.53 -2.05
CA LEU A 228 -5.09 2.08 -3.10
C LEU A 228 -5.98 2.80 -4.13
N SER A 229 -6.92 2.08 -4.76
CA SER A 229 -7.71 2.60 -5.91
C SER A 229 -8.44 3.92 -5.67
N THR A 230 -8.89 4.19 -4.44
CA THR A 230 -9.65 5.42 -4.09
C THR A 230 -8.80 6.70 -4.01
N SER A 231 -7.47 6.60 -3.86
CA SER A 231 -6.56 7.74 -3.63
C SER A 231 -6.06 8.42 -4.94
N LYS A 232 -6.60 8.02 -6.10
CA LYS A 232 -6.26 8.51 -7.45
C LYS A 232 -6.54 10.00 -7.76
N LYS A 233 -7.14 10.78 -6.86
CA LYS A 233 -7.61 12.17 -7.12
C LYS A 233 -6.75 13.26 -6.46
N GLU A 234 -5.66 12.88 -5.79
CA GLU A 234 -4.94 13.76 -4.87
C GLU A 234 -4.03 14.79 -5.56
N THR A 235 -4.20 16.06 -5.21
CA THR A 235 -3.41 17.18 -5.74
C THR A 235 -2.03 17.20 -5.08
N LYS A 236 -0.96 17.00 -5.86
CA LYS A 236 0.41 17.27 -5.39
C LYS A 236 0.60 18.78 -5.26
N ILE A 237 1.18 19.22 -4.13
CA ILE A 237 1.47 20.63 -3.86
C ILE A 237 2.99 20.85 -3.89
N ASP A 238 3.42 21.76 -4.76
CA ASP A 238 4.78 22.32 -4.76
C ASP A 238 4.88 23.57 -3.85
N ASP A 239 6.05 24.21 -3.80
CA ASP A 239 6.24 25.52 -3.17
C ASP A 239 5.15 26.53 -3.60
N THR A 240 4.50 27.19 -2.63
CA THR A 240 3.34 28.05 -2.91
C THR A 240 3.17 29.17 -1.88
N THR A 241 2.53 30.27 -2.28
CA THR A 241 2.23 31.41 -1.41
C THR A 241 0.75 31.44 -1.06
N LEU A 242 0.45 31.33 0.23
CA LEU A 242 -0.91 31.35 0.79
C LEU A 242 -1.26 32.76 1.27
N SER A 243 -2.38 33.30 0.78
CA SER A 243 -2.96 34.55 1.30
C SER A 243 -3.55 34.35 2.70
N PRO A 244 -3.71 35.42 3.52
CA PRO A 244 -4.42 35.34 4.80
C PRO A 244 -5.78 34.65 4.69
N GLY A 245 -6.03 33.64 5.53
CA GLY A 245 -7.25 32.83 5.55
C GLY A 245 -7.36 31.77 4.45
N GLN A 246 -6.36 31.65 3.54
CA GLN A 246 -6.37 30.65 2.48
C GLN A 246 -5.98 29.27 3.02
N THR A 247 -6.73 28.24 2.61
CA THR A 247 -6.42 26.82 2.81
C THR A 247 -6.09 26.17 1.47
N ILE A 248 -5.15 25.23 1.47
CA ILE A 248 -4.89 24.29 0.37
C ILE A 248 -4.88 22.87 0.91
N ASN A 249 -5.34 21.91 0.10
CA ASN A 249 -5.36 20.49 0.44
C ASN A 249 -4.52 19.70 -0.57
N GLY A 250 -3.81 18.69 -0.09
CA GLY A 250 -3.01 17.83 -0.97
C GLY A 250 -2.14 16.83 -0.22
N SER A 251 -1.45 15.98 -0.98
CA SER A 251 -0.94 14.72 -0.45
C SER A 251 0.58 14.59 -0.59
N PHE A 252 1.21 14.24 0.52
CA PHE A 252 2.66 14.26 0.71
C PHE A 252 3.18 12.87 1.00
N ILE A 253 4.13 12.41 0.18
CA ILE A 253 4.61 11.02 0.15
C ILE A 253 6.05 10.99 0.65
N PHE A 254 6.34 10.11 1.62
CA PHE A 254 7.65 9.88 2.21
C PHE A 254 8.05 8.42 2.03
N GLN A 255 9.25 8.14 1.53
CA GLN A 255 9.80 6.79 1.54
C GLN A 255 10.61 6.59 2.83
N VAL A 256 10.23 5.60 3.62
CA VAL A 256 10.78 5.36 4.97
C VAL A 256 11.35 3.95 5.14
N ASN A 257 12.14 3.74 6.20
CA ASN A 257 12.90 2.51 6.42
C ASN A 257 12.08 1.32 6.97
N SER A 258 10.92 1.59 7.57
CA SER A 258 9.98 0.58 8.07
C SER A 258 8.53 0.98 7.75
N PRO A 259 7.54 0.08 7.89
CA PRO A 259 6.14 0.50 8.05
C PRO A 259 6.02 1.47 9.22
N TYR A 260 4.90 2.20 9.30
CA TYR A 260 4.68 3.15 10.39
C TYR A 260 4.97 2.55 11.78
N ASN A 261 5.58 3.38 12.62
CA ASN A 261 5.93 3.12 14.00
C ASN A 261 5.69 4.41 14.80
N GLU A 262 5.65 4.31 16.13
CA GLU A 262 5.30 5.43 17.02
C GLU A 262 6.44 6.45 17.22
N SER A 263 7.63 6.25 16.61
CA SER A 263 8.74 7.21 16.64
C SER A 263 8.79 8.13 15.41
N PHE A 264 7.97 7.88 14.37
CA PHE A 264 7.82 8.82 13.26
C PHE A 264 7.06 10.08 13.68
N LEU A 265 7.74 11.22 13.58
CA LEU A 265 7.17 12.55 13.74
C LEU A 265 7.06 13.23 12.38
N LEU A 266 5.87 13.70 12.02
CA LEU A 266 5.71 14.62 10.89
C LEU A 266 6.11 16.02 11.35
N MET A 267 6.98 16.67 10.58
CA MET A 267 7.61 17.94 10.92
C MET A 267 7.37 18.96 9.81
N TYR A 268 7.09 20.20 10.18
CA TYR A 268 7.21 21.36 9.28
C TYR A 268 8.21 22.34 9.90
N ASN A 269 9.33 22.55 9.19
CA ASN A 269 10.51 23.21 9.76
C ASN A 269 10.91 22.46 11.07
N GLU A 270 11.39 23.14 12.10
CA GLU A 270 11.71 22.51 13.40
C GLU A 270 10.48 22.14 14.27
N THR A 271 9.25 22.25 13.76
CA THR A 271 8.01 22.06 14.55
C THR A 271 7.34 20.73 14.21
N SER A 272 7.03 19.92 15.23
CA SER A 272 6.23 18.70 15.04
C SER A 272 4.78 19.08 14.74
N ILE A 273 4.22 18.47 13.69
CA ILE A 273 2.81 18.57 13.33
C ILE A 273 2.05 17.54 14.16
N THR A 274 1.31 18.01 15.15
CA THR A 274 0.48 17.19 16.04
C THR A 274 -0.91 17.80 16.16
N SER A 275 -1.94 16.98 16.04
CA SER A 275 -3.33 17.34 16.34
C SER A 275 -4.01 16.18 17.07
N ALA A 276 -5.10 16.46 17.80
CA ALA A 276 -5.87 15.41 18.47
C ALA A 276 -6.42 14.36 17.46
N SER A 277 -6.81 14.80 16.27
CA SER A 277 -7.18 13.97 15.12
C SER A 277 -6.02 13.05 14.67
N PHE A 278 -4.79 13.58 14.61
CA PHE A 278 -3.61 12.77 14.27
C PHE A 278 -3.28 11.75 15.36
N GLU A 279 -3.26 12.14 16.64
CA GLU A 279 -3.04 11.22 17.77
C GLU A 279 -4.06 10.07 17.79
N LYS A 280 -5.34 10.39 17.61
CA LYS A 280 -6.42 9.41 17.43
C LYS A 280 -6.22 8.52 16.21
N SER A 281 -5.68 9.05 15.10
CA SER A 281 -5.37 8.24 13.92
C SER A 281 -4.31 7.17 14.22
N ILE A 282 -3.31 7.51 15.05
CA ILE A 282 -2.27 6.55 15.48
C ILE A 282 -2.84 5.52 16.46
N GLU A 283 -3.76 5.91 17.35
CA GLU A 283 -4.46 4.97 18.22
C GLU A 283 -5.40 4.02 17.43
N ALA A 284 -6.12 4.53 16.44
CA ALA A 284 -6.97 3.73 15.55
C ALA A 284 -6.15 2.75 14.71
N LEU A 285 -4.99 3.17 14.18
CA LEU A 285 -4.00 2.31 13.53
C LEU A 285 -3.57 1.17 14.46
N ARG A 286 -3.11 1.50 15.67
CA ARG A 286 -2.66 0.52 16.68
C ARG A 286 -3.78 -0.46 17.03
N THR A 287 -5.01 0.03 17.14
CA THR A 287 -6.21 -0.77 17.43
C THR A 287 -6.46 -1.77 16.31
N ALA A 288 -6.55 -1.31 15.06
CA ALA A 288 -6.81 -2.14 13.89
C ALA A 288 -5.69 -3.17 13.63
N GLU A 289 -4.42 -2.77 13.77
CA GLU A 289 -3.27 -3.66 13.57
C GLU A 289 -3.17 -4.80 14.60
N ARG A 290 -3.67 -4.59 15.83
CA ARG A 290 -3.61 -5.57 16.93
C ARG A 290 -4.90 -6.36 17.13
N TYR A 291 -6.00 -5.95 16.50
CA TYR A 291 -7.31 -6.57 16.70
C TYR A 291 -7.35 -8.03 16.20
N ASN A 292 -8.04 -8.91 16.93
CA ASN A 292 -8.28 -10.30 16.52
C ASN A 292 -9.65 -10.42 15.84
N TYR A 293 -9.67 -10.29 14.52
CA TYR A 293 -10.91 -10.31 13.73
C TYR A 293 -11.63 -11.67 13.71
N SER A 294 -11.08 -12.73 14.32
CA SER A 294 -11.83 -13.98 14.51
C SER A 294 -13.07 -13.78 15.37
N ILE A 295 -13.02 -12.86 16.35
CA ILE A 295 -14.16 -12.53 17.21
C ILE A 295 -15.25 -11.83 16.39
N THR A 296 -14.85 -10.94 15.48
CA THR A 296 -15.75 -10.13 14.66
C THR A 296 -16.38 -10.90 13.51
N PHE A 297 -15.60 -11.68 12.76
CA PHE A 297 -16.05 -12.38 11.56
C PHE A 297 -16.44 -13.86 11.78
N GLY A 298 -16.21 -14.40 12.98
CA GLY A 298 -16.47 -15.80 13.32
C GLY A 298 -15.61 -16.80 12.53
N ILE A 299 -14.44 -16.38 12.03
CA ILE A 299 -13.53 -17.20 11.21
C ILE A 299 -12.08 -17.06 11.68
N PRO A 300 -11.28 -18.14 11.66
CA PRO A 300 -9.88 -18.10 12.09
C PRO A 300 -9.01 -17.19 11.20
N PRO A 301 -7.80 -16.79 11.63
CA PRO A 301 -6.90 -15.96 10.83
C PRO A 301 -6.51 -16.57 9.48
N PHE A 302 -6.34 -17.89 9.41
CA PHE A 302 -5.87 -18.61 8.23
C PHE A 302 -6.89 -19.64 7.72
N ASN A 303 -6.80 -19.96 6.44
CA ASN A 303 -7.50 -21.08 5.81
C ASN A 303 -6.51 -21.98 5.03
N THR A 304 -6.90 -23.23 4.83
CA THR A 304 -6.14 -24.23 4.05
C THR A 304 -7.00 -24.78 2.91
N VAL A 305 -6.40 -25.47 1.93
CA VAL A 305 -7.15 -26.19 0.87
C VAL A 305 -8.09 -27.25 1.46
N TYR A 306 -7.74 -27.83 2.60
CA TYR A 306 -8.30 -29.09 3.10
C TYR A 306 -9.24 -28.92 4.31
N SER A 307 -9.30 -27.73 4.92
CA SER A 307 -10.02 -27.48 6.17
C SER A 307 -10.26 -26.00 6.40
N ASN A 308 -11.53 -25.63 6.64
CA ASN A 308 -11.98 -24.30 7.08
C ASN A 308 -11.84 -24.07 8.61
N ASN A 309 -11.22 -24.99 9.35
CA ASN A 309 -11.16 -24.93 10.82
C ASN A 309 -10.04 -24.02 11.34
N SER A 310 -10.17 -23.58 12.59
CA SER A 310 -9.12 -22.83 13.28
C SER A 310 -7.86 -23.67 13.47
N PHE A 311 -6.73 -23.16 12.98
CA PHE A 311 -5.42 -23.80 13.08
C PHE A 311 -4.34 -22.76 13.38
N GLU A 312 -3.35 -23.15 14.18
CA GLU A 312 -2.13 -22.38 14.45
C GLU A 312 -1.12 -22.73 13.35
N PRO A 313 -0.75 -21.81 12.45
CA PRO A 313 -0.18 -22.17 11.15
C PRO A 313 1.27 -22.66 11.22
N ASP A 314 1.46 -23.98 11.14
CA ASP A 314 2.73 -24.58 10.74
C ASP A 314 2.86 -24.62 9.20
N LEU A 315 3.90 -23.99 8.68
CA LEU A 315 4.25 -23.93 7.26
C LEU A 315 4.98 -25.19 6.76
N GLU A 316 5.50 -26.01 7.67
CA GLU A 316 6.13 -27.29 7.32
C GLU A 316 5.07 -28.38 7.13
N GLU A 317 3.92 -28.26 7.80
CA GLU A 317 2.73 -29.10 7.59
C GLU A 317 1.81 -28.53 6.48
N TYR A 318 1.62 -27.20 6.41
CA TYR A 318 0.72 -26.54 5.46
C TYR A 318 1.45 -25.50 4.59
N PRO A 319 2.07 -25.90 3.46
CA PRO A 319 2.73 -24.96 2.55
C PRO A 319 1.75 -24.05 1.78
N TYR A 320 0.46 -24.40 1.73
CA TYR A 320 -0.61 -23.65 1.06
C TYR A 320 -1.63 -23.15 2.10
N ILE A 321 -1.33 -21.97 2.64
CA ILE A 321 -2.20 -21.22 3.56
C ILE A 321 -2.53 -19.85 3.00
N TRP A 322 -3.71 -19.36 3.35
CA TRP A 322 -4.17 -18.01 2.99
C TRP A 322 -4.77 -17.29 4.19
N PRO A 323 -4.64 -15.96 4.29
CA PRO A 323 -5.38 -15.20 5.28
C PRO A 323 -6.88 -15.20 4.97
N ASN A 324 -7.70 -15.34 6.01
CA ASN A 324 -9.13 -15.03 5.96
C ASN A 324 -9.40 -13.55 6.17
N TRP A 325 -8.58 -12.95 7.03
CA TRP A 325 -8.52 -11.54 7.38
C TRP A 325 -7.06 -11.22 7.70
N VAL A 326 -6.69 -9.94 7.70
CA VAL A 326 -5.32 -9.48 7.95
C VAL A 326 -5.30 -8.43 9.05
N ASN A 327 -4.37 -8.64 9.98
CA ASN A 327 -3.86 -7.64 10.91
C ASN A 327 -2.33 -7.65 10.82
N ARG A 328 -1.64 -6.89 11.68
CA ARG A 328 -0.18 -6.78 11.61
C ARG A 328 0.53 -8.13 11.79
N SER A 329 0.10 -8.93 12.76
CA SER A 329 0.67 -10.25 13.04
C SER A 329 0.48 -11.24 11.89
N VAL A 330 -0.69 -11.25 11.24
CA VAL A 330 -0.98 -12.10 10.08
C VAL A 330 -0.09 -11.72 8.89
N PHE A 331 0.04 -10.42 8.60
CA PHE A 331 0.92 -9.91 7.55
C PHE A 331 2.39 -10.27 7.82
N GLU A 332 2.91 -9.98 9.02
CA GLU A 332 4.32 -10.23 9.34
C GLU A 332 4.67 -11.72 9.31
N PHE A 333 3.74 -12.58 9.72
CA PHE A 333 3.88 -14.02 9.60
C PHE A 333 4.03 -14.48 8.14
N LEU A 334 3.15 -14.04 7.23
CA LEU A 334 3.21 -14.41 5.81
C LEU A 334 4.44 -13.82 5.10
N ASN A 335 4.78 -12.56 5.37
CA ASN A 335 5.98 -11.89 4.85
C ASN A 335 7.28 -12.62 5.29
N LYS A 336 7.33 -13.11 6.54
CA LYS A 336 8.43 -13.94 7.06
C LYS A 336 8.44 -15.34 6.45
N ALA A 337 7.27 -15.95 6.21
CA ALA A 337 7.12 -17.24 5.55
C ALA A 337 7.71 -17.21 4.14
N ASP A 338 7.32 -16.21 3.35
CA ASP A 338 7.75 -16.06 1.95
C ASP A 338 9.25 -15.77 1.87
N SER A 339 9.77 -14.94 2.78
CA SER A 339 11.22 -14.73 2.94
C SER A 339 11.98 -16.03 3.28
N LYS A 340 11.46 -16.87 4.19
CA LYS A 340 12.05 -18.18 4.56
C LYS A 340 12.00 -19.17 3.39
N ASN A 341 10.93 -19.16 2.60
CA ASN A 341 10.75 -20.07 1.47
C ASN A 341 11.61 -19.67 0.27
N LEU A 342 11.70 -18.37 -0.06
CA LEU A 342 12.62 -17.87 -1.08
C LEU A 342 14.08 -18.21 -0.74
N ALA A 343 14.49 -18.08 0.53
CA ALA A 343 15.83 -18.45 0.98
C ALA A 343 16.15 -19.95 0.87
N LYS A 344 15.14 -20.82 0.71
CA LYS A 344 15.28 -22.25 0.43
C LYS A 344 15.23 -22.61 -1.06
N SER A 345 14.85 -21.66 -1.94
CA SER A 345 14.67 -21.92 -3.37
C SER A 345 16.00 -22.12 -4.10
N SER A 346 15.95 -22.78 -5.25
CA SER A 346 17.13 -22.97 -6.09
C SER A 346 17.35 -21.74 -6.99
N LEU A 347 18.59 -21.52 -7.44
CA LEU A 347 18.89 -20.43 -8.38
C LEU A 347 18.30 -20.66 -9.79
N GLU A 348 17.85 -21.88 -10.09
CA GLU A 348 17.23 -22.25 -11.37
C GLU A 348 15.70 -22.11 -11.35
N ASP A 349 15.09 -22.17 -10.16
CA ASP A 349 13.65 -22.04 -9.92
C ASP A 349 13.39 -21.09 -8.75
N ILE A 350 13.50 -19.79 -9.06
CA ILE A 350 13.29 -18.70 -8.10
C ILE A 350 11.80 -18.31 -8.13
N PRO A 351 11.02 -18.59 -7.07
CA PRO A 351 9.61 -18.25 -7.03
C PRO A 351 9.42 -16.73 -7.11
N GLN A 352 8.44 -16.29 -7.89
CA GLN A 352 7.95 -14.91 -7.79
C GLN A 352 7.34 -14.70 -6.40
N THR A 353 7.74 -13.65 -5.68
CA THR A 353 7.10 -13.19 -4.45
C THR A 353 6.79 -11.71 -4.56
N GLU A 354 5.54 -11.36 -4.27
CA GLU A 354 5.02 -10.00 -4.20
C GLU A 354 4.07 -9.95 -3.00
N ALA A 355 4.20 -8.94 -2.13
CA ALA A 355 3.13 -8.60 -1.19
C ALA A 355 3.04 -7.10 -0.94
N ILE A 356 1.82 -6.66 -0.70
CA ILE A 356 1.46 -5.27 -0.38
C ILE A 356 0.58 -5.31 0.87
N TYR A 357 0.91 -4.48 1.85
CA TYR A 357 0.07 -4.26 3.03
C TYR A 357 -0.10 -2.75 3.20
N ALA A 358 -1.29 -2.26 2.87
CA ALA A 358 -1.65 -0.85 2.89
C ALA A 358 -2.75 -0.61 3.93
N LEU A 359 -2.63 0.46 4.70
CA LEU A 359 -3.61 0.85 5.72
C LEU A 359 -3.81 2.36 5.69
N LYS A 360 -5.04 2.80 5.33
CA LYS A 360 -5.48 4.21 5.37
C LYS A 360 -6.37 4.46 6.59
N VAL A 361 -6.15 5.57 7.26
CA VAL A 361 -6.94 6.08 8.39
C VAL A 361 -7.53 7.42 8.00
N ILE A 362 -8.85 7.57 8.18
CA ILE A 362 -9.59 8.82 8.00
C ILE A 362 -10.19 9.18 9.37
N PRO A 363 -9.58 10.12 10.10
CA PRO A 363 -10.05 10.52 11.42
C PRO A 363 -11.34 11.36 11.37
N GLU A 364 -12.12 11.26 12.45
CA GLU A 364 -13.15 12.20 12.87
C GLU A 364 -14.08 12.68 11.74
N ARG A 365 -15.00 11.79 11.33
CA ARG A 365 -16.06 12.10 10.36
C ARG A 365 -17.44 11.83 10.95
N ASN A 366 -18.40 12.69 10.60
CA ASN A 366 -19.82 12.35 10.73
C ASN A 366 -20.20 11.54 9.50
N ILE A 367 -20.63 10.30 9.68
CA ILE A 367 -20.83 9.36 8.57
C ILE A 367 -22.20 8.69 8.60
N THR A 368 -22.70 8.40 7.41
CA THR A 368 -23.91 7.61 7.16
C THR A 368 -23.56 6.40 6.32
N SER A 369 -23.92 5.20 6.78
CA SER A 369 -23.76 3.98 5.99
C SER A 369 -25.03 3.68 5.19
N ILE A 370 -24.94 3.66 3.86
CA ILE A 370 -26.04 3.42 2.93
C ILE A 370 -25.90 2.00 2.36
N LEU A 371 -27.02 1.28 2.30
CA LEU A 371 -27.11 0.01 1.57
C LEU A 371 -27.75 0.27 0.21
N GLU A 372 -26.99 0.12 -0.86
CA GLU A 372 -27.51 0.19 -2.23
C GLU A 372 -27.56 -1.21 -2.84
N LYS A 373 -28.60 -1.53 -3.63
CA LYS A 373 -28.80 -2.85 -4.22
C LYS A 373 -28.63 -2.77 -5.73
N ASP A 374 -27.77 -3.61 -6.31
CA ASP A 374 -27.74 -3.76 -7.76
C ASP A 374 -29.08 -4.35 -8.25
N THR A 375 -29.79 -3.58 -9.07
CA THR A 375 -31.03 -4.00 -9.73
C THR A 375 -30.84 -4.24 -11.23
N THR A 376 -29.62 -4.06 -11.73
CA THR A 376 -29.25 -4.16 -13.15
C THR A 376 -28.50 -5.45 -13.47
N SER A 377 -27.76 -5.99 -12.49
CA SER A 377 -27.09 -7.29 -12.55
C SER A 377 -28.06 -8.46 -12.33
N SER A 378 -27.78 -9.60 -12.97
CA SER A 378 -28.47 -10.88 -12.65
C SER A 378 -28.03 -11.47 -11.30
N TYR A 379 -26.95 -10.95 -10.72
CA TYR A 379 -26.48 -11.23 -9.38
C TYR A 379 -26.86 -10.03 -8.50
N GLN A 380 -27.75 -10.24 -7.52
CA GLN A 380 -28.22 -9.17 -6.62
C GLN A 380 -27.13 -8.83 -5.59
N GLU A 381 -26.15 -8.05 -6.02
CA GLU A 381 -25.05 -7.61 -5.17
C GLU A 381 -25.44 -6.36 -4.38
N ASN A 382 -25.32 -6.43 -3.06
CA ASN A 382 -25.47 -5.26 -2.20
C ASN A 382 -24.14 -4.52 -2.08
N TYR A 383 -24.19 -3.19 -2.15
CA TYR A 383 -23.09 -2.27 -1.91
C TYR A 383 -23.24 -1.63 -0.53
N PHE A 384 -22.17 -1.70 0.27
CA PHE A 384 -22.09 -0.99 1.53
C PHE A 384 -21.29 0.30 1.31
N ILE A 385 -22.02 1.40 1.18
CA ILE A 385 -21.46 2.73 0.94
C ILE A 385 -21.38 3.45 2.28
N VAL A 386 -20.32 4.22 2.51
CA VAL A 386 -20.20 5.14 3.65
C VAL A 386 -19.85 6.51 3.12
N VAL A 387 -20.76 7.47 3.34
CA VAL A 387 -20.60 8.88 3.00
C VAL A 387 -20.40 9.71 4.26
N ASP A 388 -19.68 10.83 4.16
CA ASP A 388 -19.64 11.85 5.22
C ASP A 388 -20.64 12.99 5.01
N ASP A 389 -20.59 13.99 5.90
CA ASP A 389 -21.44 15.18 5.88
C ASP A 389 -21.11 16.19 4.75
N THR A 390 -20.06 15.94 3.97
CA THR A 390 -19.74 16.66 2.73
C THR A 390 -20.24 15.94 1.46
N GLU A 391 -20.94 14.81 1.64
CA GLU A 391 -21.30 13.86 0.58
C GLU A 391 -20.08 13.13 -0.04
N GLU A 392 -18.90 13.14 0.61
CA GLU A 392 -17.73 12.38 0.15
C GLU A 392 -17.90 10.88 0.46
N GLU A 393 -17.76 10.04 -0.57
CA GLU A 393 -17.78 8.58 -0.46
C GLU A 393 -16.46 8.03 0.10
N LEU A 394 -16.38 7.89 1.43
CA LEU A 394 -15.20 7.38 2.12
C LEU A 394 -15.01 5.86 1.94
N ILE A 395 -16.11 5.14 1.75
CA ILE A 395 -16.14 3.73 1.33
C ILE A 395 -17.19 3.61 0.21
N ASN A 396 -16.76 3.35 -1.02
CA ASN A 396 -17.62 3.00 -2.16
C ASN A 396 -16.90 1.95 -3.02
N THR A 397 -17.00 0.68 -2.62
CA THR A 397 -16.30 -0.42 -3.30
C THR A 397 -17.16 -1.68 -3.42
N SER A 398 -17.02 -2.35 -4.56
CA SER A 398 -17.86 -3.46 -5.00
C SER A 398 -17.61 -4.77 -4.26
N LEU A 399 -18.66 -5.59 -4.12
CA LEU A 399 -18.70 -6.89 -3.44
C LEU A 399 -18.46 -6.86 -1.92
N ILE A 400 -19.55 -6.91 -1.15
CA ILE A 400 -19.53 -7.32 0.26
C ILE A 400 -19.18 -8.82 0.34
N GLY A 401 -18.13 -9.20 1.06
CA GLY A 401 -17.90 -10.62 1.41
C GLY A 401 -18.58 -11.00 2.73
N LYS A 402 -18.36 -10.20 3.77
CA LYS A 402 -19.03 -10.25 5.07
C LYS A 402 -19.08 -8.85 5.69
N ILE A 403 -20.13 -8.56 6.44
CA ILE A 403 -20.19 -7.41 7.35
C ILE A 403 -20.51 -7.87 8.77
N ALA A 404 -19.85 -7.29 9.75
CA ALA A 404 -20.06 -7.51 11.16
C ALA A 404 -20.38 -6.17 11.83
N ILE A 405 -21.48 -6.09 12.58
CA ILE A 405 -21.93 -4.89 13.29
C ILE A 405 -21.98 -5.20 14.79
N LEU A 406 -21.38 -4.34 15.61
CA LEU A 406 -21.38 -4.46 17.06
C LEU A 406 -22.80 -4.22 17.61
N ASN A 407 -23.31 -5.19 18.36
CA ASN A 407 -24.63 -5.19 18.98
C ASN A 407 -24.54 -5.84 20.36
N ASN A 408 -24.82 -5.08 21.42
CA ASN A 408 -24.81 -5.54 22.81
C ASN A 408 -23.54 -6.35 23.17
N GLN A 409 -22.36 -5.76 22.95
CA GLN A 409 -21.03 -6.35 23.21
C GLN A 409 -20.65 -7.57 22.35
N THR A 410 -21.47 -7.94 21.36
CA THR A 410 -21.21 -9.06 20.43
C THR A 410 -21.35 -8.60 18.98
N TYR A 411 -20.74 -9.30 18.02
CA TYR A 411 -20.93 -8.96 16.61
C TYR A 411 -22.08 -9.74 16.00
N LYS A 412 -23.02 -9.03 15.37
CA LYS A 412 -24.01 -9.63 14.48
C LYS A 412 -23.44 -9.65 13.06
N LEU A 413 -23.39 -10.83 12.46
CA LEU A 413 -22.93 -11.05 11.10
C LEU A 413 -24.05 -10.84 10.07
N TYR A 414 -23.67 -10.29 8.92
CA TYR A 414 -24.49 -10.04 7.74
C TYR A 414 -23.72 -10.55 6.51
N SER A 415 -24.46 -11.20 5.59
CA SER A 415 -23.97 -11.61 4.27
C SER A 415 -24.22 -10.51 3.23
N ASP A 416 -23.65 -10.70 2.05
CA ASP A 416 -24.02 -10.00 0.81
C ASP A 416 -25.53 -9.92 0.57
N GLU A 417 -26.28 -11.01 0.73
CA GLU A 417 -27.74 -11.04 0.54
C GLU A 417 -28.56 -10.37 1.68
N SER A 418 -27.93 -10.00 2.79
CA SER A 418 -28.64 -9.54 4.00
C SER A 418 -29.10 -8.09 3.93
N ASP A 419 -30.29 -7.79 4.46
CA ASP A 419 -30.71 -6.41 4.76
C ASP A 419 -29.88 -5.85 5.93
N ILE A 420 -28.84 -5.09 5.58
CA ILE A 420 -27.97 -4.37 6.51
C ILE A 420 -28.67 -3.06 6.92
N PRO A 421 -28.77 -2.75 8.24
CA PRO A 421 -29.40 -1.51 8.69
C PRO A 421 -28.56 -0.28 8.31
N GLN A 422 -29.22 0.82 7.95
CA GLN A 422 -28.58 2.14 7.89
C GLN A 422 -28.09 2.52 9.30
N MET A 423 -26.87 3.03 9.39
CA MET A 423 -26.23 3.48 10.63
C MET A 423 -25.72 4.90 10.43
N ASN A 424 -25.76 5.69 11.49
CA ASN A 424 -25.20 7.04 11.52
C ASN A 424 -24.23 7.11 12.71
N PHE A 425 -23.01 7.60 12.49
CA PHE A 425 -22.00 7.75 13.53
C PHE A 425 -21.43 9.18 13.49
N SER A 426 -21.21 9.78 14.65
CA SER A 426 -20.55 11.09 14.78
C SER A 426 -19.13 10.90 15.28
N ASN A 427 -18.20 11.72 14.79
CA ASN A 427 -16.76 11.63 15.11
C ASN A 427 -16.16 10.23 14.92
N ALA A 428 -16.68 9.45 13.96
CA ALA A 428 -16.18 8.12 13.66
C ALA A 428 -14.79 8.18 13.03
N ILE A 429 -13.98 7.15 13.25
CA ILE A 429 -12.70 6.98 12.57
C ILE A 429 -12.83 5.80 11.63
N ILE A 430 -12.51 5.99 10.36
CA ILE A 430 -12.50 4.92 9.37
C ILE A 430 -11.07 4.40 9.23
N VAL A 431 -10.89 3.09 9.32
CA VAL A 431 -9.62 2.41 9.01
C VAL A 431 -9.86 1.41 7.89
N ARG A 432 -9.14 1.58 6.78
CA ARG A 432 -9.25 0.72 5.59
C ARG A 432 -7.92 -0.01 5.41
N ILE A 433 -7.96 -1.33 5.28
CA ILE A 433 -6.80 -2.22 5.16
C ILE A 433 -6.91 -2.98 3.84
N SER A 434 -5.90 -2.89 2.99
CA SER A 434 -5.75 -3.69 1.77
C SER A 434 -4.50 -4.55 1.88
N TYR A 435 -4.64 -5.85 1.65
CA TYR A 435 -3.55 -6.80 1.60
C TYR A 435 -3.57 -7.57 0.29
N PHE A 436 -2.41 -7.67 -0.35
CA PHE A 436 -2.15 -8.51 -1.50
C PHE A 436 -0.95 -9.41 -1.21
N ASN A 437 -1.03 -10.67 -1.65
CA ASN A 437 0.11 -11.58 -1.69
C ASN A 437 0.00 -12.48 -2.92
N ASP A 438 1.11 -12.61 -3.64
CA ASP A 438 1.33 -13.57 -4.71
C ASP A 438 2.68 -14.25 -4.45
N TYR A 439 2.63 -15.51 -4.04
CA TYR A 439 3.78 -16.40 -4.03
C TYR A 439 3.61 -17.47 -5.11
N ASN A 440 4.36 -17.31 -6.20
CA ASN A 440 4.41 -18.17 -7.38
C ASN A 440 3.04 -18.56 -7.96
N ARG A 441 2.03 -17.66 -7.86
CA ARG A 441 0.59 -17.86 -8.12
C ARG A 441 -0.12 -18.93 -7.29
N ALA A 442 0.62 -19.86 -6.68
CA ALA A 442 0.07 -20.93 -5.86
C ALA A 442 -0.48 -20.44 -4.50
N ARG A 443 0.03 -19.31 -3.98
CA ARG A 443 -0.62 -18.57 -2.90
C ARG A 443 -0.96 -17.16 -3.37
N PHE A 444 -2.09 -17.03 -4.04
CA PHE A 444 -2.72 -15.75 -4.36
C PHE A 444 -3.74 -15.37 -3.28
N SER A 445 -3.65 -14.17 -2.72
CA SER A 445 -4.68 -13.61 -1.84
C SER A 445 -4.80 -12.12 -1.97
N LEU A 446 -6.06 -11.67 -1.96
CA LEU A 446 -6.46 -10.29 -1.84
C LEU A 446 -7.50 -10.19 -0.73
N VAL A 447 -7.25 -9.29 0.23
CA VAL A 447 -8.11 -9.03 1.39
C VAL A 447 -8.27 -7.53 1.50
N ASP A 448 -9.49 -7.04 1.41
CA ASP A 448 -9.84 -5.66 1.74
C ASP A 448 -10.76 -5.67 2.97
N GLN A 449 -10.46 -4.82 3.93
CA GLN A 449 -11.21 -4.67 5.18
C GLN A 449 -11.44 -3.19 5.45
N ASP A 450 -12.70 -2.81 5.64
CA ASP A 450 -13.05 -1.46 6.09
C ASP A 450 -13.64 -1.54 7.49
N LEU A 451 -13.16 -0.68 8.38
CA LEU A 451 -13.51 -0.63 9.78
C LEU A 451 -14.06 0.75 10.10
N ILE A 452 -15.13 0.79 10.87
CA ILE A 452 -15.64 2.01 11.50
C ILE A 452 -15.40 1.86 13.00
N LEU A 453 -14.68 2.81 13.59
CA LEU A 453 -14.44 2.92 15.02
C LEU A 453 -15.27 4.06 15.60
N ASP A 454 -15.79 3.88 16.82
CA ASP A 454 -16.44 4.95 17.59
C ASP A 454 -15.42 5.87 18.29
N ASP A 455 -15.93 6.87 19.03
CA ASP A 455 -15.15 7.85 19.79
C ASP A 455 -14.26 7.24 20.89
N LYS A 456 -14.45 5.95 21.20
CA LYS A 456 -13.73 5.16 22.20
C LYS A 456 -12.91 4.03 21.57
N MET A 457 -12.66 4.10 20.26
CA MET A 457 -11.90 3.11 19.49
C MET A 457 -12.52 1.71 19.44
N ASN A 458 -13.81 1.55 19.77
CA ASN A 458 -14.50 0.27 19.53
C ASN A 458 -14.80 0.13 18.05
N ILE A 459 -14.43 -1.00 17.44
CA ILE A 459 -14.85 -1.36 16.09
C ILE A 459 -16.36 -1.62 16.12
N VAL A 460 -17.15 -0.66 15.63
CA VAL A 460 -18.61 -0.73 15.59
C VAL A 460 -19.11 -1.41 14.31
N VAL A 461 -18.36 -1.29 13.21
CA VAL A 461 -18.60 -2.00 11.96
C VAL A 461 -17.27 -2.52 11.41
N ALA A 462 -17.28 -3.74 10.89
CA ALA A 462 -16.19 -4.28 10.07
C ALA A 462 -16.77 -4.92 8.80
N LYS A 463 -16.34 -4.44 7.64
CA LYS A 463 -16.53 -5.06 6.31
C LYS A 463 -15.30 -5.89 5.98
N LEU A 464 -15.51 -7.02 5.33
CA LEU A 464 -14.48 -7.88 4.77
C LEU A 464 -14.85 -8.25 3.33
N ARG A 465 -13.96 -7.99 2.40
CA ARG A 465 -13.94 -8.55 1.04
C ARG A 465 -12.69 -9.40 0.91
N ARG A 466 -12.82 -10.58 0.28
CA ARG A 466 -11.72 -11.54 0.15
C ARG A 466 -11.80 -12.25 -1.19
N VAL A 467 -10.75 -12.13 -1.99
CA VAL A 467 -10.59 -12.85 -3.26
C VAL A 467 -9.39 -13.80 -3.13
N GLN A 468 -9.61 -15.05 -3.47
CA GLN A 468 -8.60 -16.11 -3.46
C GLN A 468 -8.67 -16.82 -4.82
N ALA A 469 -7.51 -17.18 -5.38
CA ALA A 469 -7.42 -17.99 -6.58
C ALA A 469 -6.67 -19.28 -6.25
N MET A 470 -7.28 -20.41 -6.58
CA MET A 470 -6.60 -21.70 -6.70
C MET A 470 -6.25 -21.90 -8.17
N SER A 471 -4.99 -22.24 -8.45
CA SER A 471 -4.46 -22.55 -9.78
C SER A 471 -4.64 -24.02 -10.14
#